data_AF-A0A660S4V5-F1
#
_entry.id   AF-A0A660S4V5-F1
#
_cell.length_a   1.000
_cell.length_b   1.000
_cell.length_c   1.000
_cell.angle_alpha   90.00
_cell.angle_beta   90.00
_cell.angle_gamma   90.00
#
_symmetry.space_group_name_H-M   'P 1'
#
loop_
_entity.id
_entity.type
_entity.pdbx_description
1 polymer ?
#
loop_
_entity_poly.entity_id
_entity_poly.type
_entity_poly.pdbx_seq_one_letter_code
_entity_poly.pdbx_strand_id
1 'polypeptide(L)' 'MTTDTREKLLEERYFLEQMKERQSDRDAFKYNLSAFLAAARSVTLIMQKEFARLLALKIGTLRNSLRCKATRP' A
#
# COMPACT_ATOMS: atom_id res chain seq x y z
N MET A 1 11.34 -3.52 7.95
CA MET A 1 11.52 -2.72 6.73
C MET A 1 10.20 -2.05 6.38
N THR A 2 10.06 -0.76 6.66
CA THR A 2 9.00 0.10 6.12
C THR A 2 9.54 0.65 4.81
N THR A 3 9.36 -0.09 3.72
CA THR A 3 9.51 0.48 2.37
C THR A 3 8.57 1.66 2.27
N ASP A 4 9.11 2.83 1.93
CA ASP A 4 8.30 4.03 1.73
C ASP A 4 7.25 3.71 0.64
N THR A 5 5.96 3.86 0.97
CA THR A 5 4.86 3.62 0.03
C THR A 5 5.09 4.33 -1.30
N ARG A 6 5.78 5.49 -1.29
CA ARG A 6 6.21 6.23 -2.47
C ARG A 6 7.21 5.47 -3.33
N GLU A 7 8.22 4.82 -2.74
CA GLU A 7 9.20 4.02 -3.49
C GLU A 7 8.51 2.85 -4.21
N LYS A 8 7.57 2.19 -3.54
CA LYS A 8 6.81 1.10 -4.15
C LYS A 8 5.83 1.56 -5.23
N LEU A 9 5.25 2.75 -5.09
CA LEU A 9 4.47 3.39 -6.15
C LEU A 9 5.34 3.77 -7.37
N LEU A 10 6.57 4.25 -7.13
CA LEU A 10 7.51 4.56 -8.22
C LEU A 10 7.96 3.30 -8.96
N GLU A 11 8.23 2.22 -8.24
CA GLU A 11 8.56 0.90 -8.80
C GLU A 11 7.40 0.35 -9.65
N GLU A 12 6.17 0.40 -9.15
CA GLU A 12 4.97 0.02 -9.90
C GLU A 12 4.84 0.83 -11.20
N ARG A 13 4.96 2.17 -11.11
CA ARG A 13 4.90 3.06 -12.27
C ARG A 13 5.98 2.76 -13.29
N TYR A 14 7.20 2.46 -12.84
CA TYR A 14 8.30 2.08 -13.73
C TYR A 14 7.95 0.84 -14.56
N PHE A 15 7.47 -0.22 -13.92
CA PHE A 15 7.11 -1.46 -14.63
C PHE A 15 5.89 -1.29 -15.54
N LEU A 16 4.95 -0.42 -15.18
CA LEU A 16 3.83 -0.06 -16.05
C LEU A 16 4.32 0.60 -17.35
N GLU A 17 5.23 1.57 -17.26
CA GLU A 17 5.78 2.23 -18.44
C GLU A 17 6.64 1.27 -19.28
N GLN A 18 7.48 0.44 -18.65
CA GLN A 18 8.24 -0.59 -19.35
C GLN A 18 7.35 -1.62 -20.06
N MET A 19 6.21 -1.99 -19.47
CA MET A 19 5.22 -2.86 -20.12
C MET A 19 4.59 -2.19 -21.34
N LYS A 20 4.26 -0.90 -21.26
CA LYS A 20 3.69 -0.14 -22.39
C LYS A 20 4.67 0.05 -23.53
N GLU A 21 5.93 0.34 -23.23
CA GLU A 21 6.98 0.55 -24.23
C GLU A 21 7.35 -0.73 -24.98
N ARG A 22 7.27 -1.88 -24.31
CA ARG A 22 7.69 -3.19 -24.87
C ARG A 22 6.53 -4.08 -25.30
N GLN A 23 5.38 -3.51 -25.67
CA GLN A 23 4.18 -4.29 -26.06
C GLN A 23 4.40 -5.24 -27.25
N SER A 24 5.30 -4.89 -28.16
CA SER A 24 5.62 -5.71 -29.35
C SER A 24 6.56 -6.89 -29.05
N ASP A 25 7.28 -6.84 -27.93
CA ASP A 25 8.13 -7.94 -27.46
C ASP A 25 7.37 -8.75 -26.42
N ARG A 26 6.92 -9.95 -26.83
CA ARG A 26 6.10 -10.84 -26.00
C ARG A 26 6.76 -11.19 -24.67
N ASP A 27 8.06 -11.48 -24.68
CA ASP A 27 8.75 -11.94 -23.48
C ASP A 27 9.02 -10.78 -22.54
N ALA A 28 9.49 -9.65 -23.08
CA ALA A 28 9.68 -8.44 -22.28
C ALA A 28 8.35 -7.93 -21.67
N PHE A 29 7.27 -7.94 -22.45
CA PHE A 29 5.92 -7.62 -21.96
C PHE A 29 5.50 -8.54 -20.81
N LYS A 30 5.66 -9.87 -20.97
CA LYS A 30 5.30 -10.85 -19.95
C LYS A 30 6.05 -10.62 -18.64
N TYR A 31 7.35 -10.38 -18.70
CA TYR A 31 8.16 -10.14 -17.49
C TYR A 31 7.81 -8.79 -16.83
N ASN A 32 7.63 -7.73 -17.63
CA ASN A 32 7.23 -6.42 -17.12
C ASN A 32 5.83 -6.46 -16.48
N LEU A 33 4.87 -7.18 -17.06
CA LEU A 33 3.55 -7.39 -16.48
C LEU A 33 3.64 -8.11 -15.13
N SER A 34 4.44 -9.18 -15.05
CA SER A 34 4.64 -9.90 -13.79
C SER A 34 5.25 -9.00 -12.71
N ALA A 35 6.25 -8.19 -13.07
CA ALA A 35 6.90 -7.26 -12.16
C ALA A 35 5.93 -6.15 -11.69
N PHE A 36 5.15 -5.57 -12.61
CA PHE A 36 4.09 -4.60 -12.29
C PHE A 36 3.09 -5.16 -11.29
N LEU A 37 2.56 -6.38 -11.52
CA LEU A 37 1.59 -7.01 -10.62
C LEU A 37 2.19 -7.31 -9.24
N ALA A 38 3.48 -7.66 -9.16
CA ALA A 38 4.16 -7.87 -7.89
C ALA A 38 4.34 -6.56 -7.10
N ALA A 39 4.71 -5.47 -7.79
CA ALA A 39 4.83 -4.14 -7.21
C ALA A 39 3.48 -3.62 -6.71
N ALA A 40 2.42 -3.71 -7.52
CA ALA A 40 1.06 -3.28 -7.16
C ALA A 40 0.51 -4.00 -5.92
N ARG A 41 0.75 -5.32 -5.79
CA ARG A 41 0.39 -6.08 -4.59
C ARG A 41 1.15 -5.61 -3.35
N SER A 42 2.43 -5.29 -3.52
CA SER A 42 3.27 -4.78 -2.43
C SER A 42 2.76 -3.43 -1.93
N VAL A 43 2.45 -2.48 -2.84
CA VAL A 43 1.82 -1.19 -2.51
C VAL A 43 0.52 -1.41 -1.73
N THR A 44 -0.37 -2.25 -2.27
CA THR A 44 -1.67 -2.55 -1.64
C THR A 44 -1.51 -3.06 -0.21
N LEU A 45 -0.57 -4.00 0.00
CA LEU A 45 -0.32 -4.58 1.31
C LEU A 45 0.27 -3.56 2.32
N ILE A 46 1.13 -2.66 1.86
CA ILE A 46 1.66 -1.58 2.71
C ILE A 46 0.53 -0.64 3.12
N MET A 47 -0.27 -0.17 2.16
CA MET A 47 -1.38 0.75 2.43
C MET A 47 -2.43 0.13 3.36
N GLN A 48 -2.77 -1.15 3.18
CA GLN A 48 -3.70 -1.86 4.06
C GLN A 48 -3.19 -1.91 5.50
N LYS A 49 -1.88 -2.16 5.71
CA LYS A 49 -1.26 -2.16 7.04
C LYS A 49 -1.28 -0.77 7.68
N GLU A 50 -0.95 0.27 6.92
CA GLU A 50 -1.00 1.66 7.39
C GLU A 50 -2.43 2.06 7.78
N PHE A 51 -3.41 1.73 6.95
CA PHE A 51 -4.81 2.05 7.21
C PHE A 51 -5.34 1.29 8.44
N ALA A 52 -5.03 0.00 8.58
CA ALA A 52 -5.41 -0.79 9.76
C ALA A 52 -4.80 -0.20 11.04
N ARG A 53 -3.55 0.27 10.99
CA ARG A 53 -2.90 0.94 12.13
C ARG A 53 -3.60 2.25 12.50
N LEU A 54 -3.96 3.08 11.52
CA LEU A 54 -4.71 4.32 11.75
C LEU A 54 -6.09 4.04 12.35
N LEU A 55 -6.78 3.01 11.85
CA LEU A 55 -8.08 2.59 12.37
C LEU A 55 -7.97 2.13 13.83
N ALA A 56 -6.98 1.30 14.14
CA ALA A 56 -6.72 0.82 15.51
C ALA A 56 -6.42 1.96 16.48
N LEU A 57 -5.59 2.93 16.08
CA LEU A 57 -5.31 4.13 16.88
C LEU A 57 -6.59 4.94 17.14
N LYS A 58 -7.41 5.16 16.11
CA LYS A 58 -8.65 5.93 16.23
C LYS A 58 -9.67 5.27 17.15
N ILE A 59 -9.81 3.94 17.05
CA ILE A 59 -10.67 3.14 17.96
C ILE A 59 -10.15 3.23 19.39
N GLY A 60 -8.83 3.10 19.61
CA GLY A 60 -8.22 3.24 20.93
C GLY A 60 -8.49 4.62 21.55
N THR A 61 -8.33 5.69 20.78
CA THR A 61 -8.61 7.07 21.22
C THR A 61 -10.09 7.27 21.57
N LEU A 62 -11.01 6.76 20.75
CA LEU A 62 -12.45 6.81 21.01
C LEU A 62 -12.81 6.05 22.30
N ARG A 63 -12.23 4.86 22.51
CA ARG A 63 -12.46 4.05 23.71
C ARG A 63 -11.95 4.73 24.97
N ASN A 64 -10.80 5.38 24.90
CA ASN A 64 -10.24 6.15 26.02
C ASN A 64 -11.07 7.41 26.33
N SER A 65 -11.54 8.11 25.29
CA SER A 65 -12.41 9.29 25.45
C SER A 65 -13.76 8.94 26.11
N LEU A 66 -14.38 7.82 25.70
CA LEU A 66 -15.61 7.32 26.33
C LEU A 66 -15.37 6.89 27.78
N ARG A 67 -14.24 6.23 28.07
CA ARG A 67 -13.87 5.84 29.43
C ARG A 67 -13.72 7.05 30.36
N CYS A 68 -13.06 8.12 29.90
CA CYS A 68 -12.88 9.35 30.69
C CYS A 68 -14.20 10.12 30.93
N LYS A 69 -15.22 9.96 30.07
CA LYS A 69 -16.55 10.54 30.27
C LYS A 69 -17.41 9.73 31.23
N ALA A 70 -17.23 8.42 31.30
CA ALA A 70 -17.95 7.53 32.21
C ALA A 70 -17.47 7.58 33.67
N THR A 71 -16.32 8.21 33.94
CA THR A 71 -15.72 8.35 35.27
C THR A 71 -15.81 9.75 35.87
N ARG A 72 -16.55 10.68 35.26
CA ARG A 72 -16.88 11.96 35.92
C ARG A 72 -18.14 11.75 36.79
N PRO A 73 -18.09 12.08 38.09
CA PRO A 73 -19.25 12.04 38.98
C PRO A 73 -20.32 13.06 38.56
#